data_AF-A0A1Y2DLF1-F1
#
_entry.id   AF-A0A1Y2DLF1-F1
#
_cell.length_a   1.000
_cell.length_b   1.000
_cell.length_c   1.000
_cell.angle_alpha   90.00
_cell.angle_beta   90.00
_cell.angle_gamma   90.00
#
_symmetry.space_group_name_H-M   'P 1'
#
loop_
_entity.id
_entity.type
_entity.pdbx_description
1 polymer ?
#
loop_
_entity_poly.entity_id
_entity_poly.type
_entity_poly.pdbx_seq_one_letter_code
_entity_poly.pdbx_strand_id
1 'polypeptide(L)'
;ESHFRIGGAKGTDLQVGDCPKLTGAVDPDCIAGFMLLHDIYSTGCLENIWAWVADHDLDSNVAETQIDTYIAGGILIESTSAIWLYGRASEHCILYQYQLFNFKGILIGIVCQL
;
A
#
# COMPACT_ATOMS: atom_id res chain seq x y z
N GLU A 1 -1.80 15.78 -5.14
CA GLU A 1 -1.20 14.78 -4.23
C GLU A 1 -2.30 13.82 -3.84
N SER A 2 -2.04 12.52 -3.98
CA SER A 2 -3.04 11.47 -3.78
C SER A 2 -2.39 10.28 -3.10
N HIS A 3 -2.99 9.82 -2.01
CA HIS A 3 -2.49 8.72 -1.20
C HIS A 3 -3.56 7.63 -1.07
N PHE A 4 -3.10 6.39 -0.97
CA PHE A 4 -3.93 5.25 -0.63
C PHE A 4 -3.58 4.87 0.81
N ARG A 5 -4.56 4.96 1.71
CA ARG A 5 -4.38 4.61 3.12
C ARG A 5 -5.43 3.58 3.48
N ILE A 6 -5.01 2.36 3.78
CA ILE A 6 -5.91 1.24 4.07
C ILE A 6 -5.74 0.80 5.52
N GLY A 7 -6.80 0.96 6.31
CA GLY A 7 -6.81 0.63 7.74
C GLY A 7 -6.17 1.68 8.64
N GLY A 8 -6.08 1.36 9.93
CA GLY A 8 -5.34 2.15 10.92
C GLY A 8 -5.90 3.54 11.18
N ALA A 9 -7.18 3.78 10.93
CA ALA A 9 -7.82 5.06 11.17
C ALA A 9 -9.31 4.89 11.53
N LYS A 10 -9.89 5.91 12.17
CA LYS A 10 -11.31 5.91 12.51
C LYS A 10 -12.20 5.79 11.28
N GLY A 11 -13.18 4.89 11.36
CA GLY A 11 -14.15 4.62 10.31
C GLY A 11 -13.67 3.68 9.22
N THR A 12 -12.50 3.05 9.37
CA THR A 12 -12.06 1.98 8.46
C THR A 12 -12.51 0.59 8.90
N ASP A 13 -13.01 0.43 10.13
CA ASP A 13 -13.32 -0.85 10.78
C ASP A 13 -12.14 -1.84 10.73
N LEU A 14 -10.93 -1.28 10.79
CA LEU A 14 -9.64 -1.96 10.68
C LEU A 14 -8.66 -1.29 11.64
N GLN A 15 -9.11 -1.09 12.88
CA GLN A 15 -8.37 -0.46 13.97
C GLN A 15 -7.82 -1.51 14.93
N VAL A 16 -7.11 -1.07 15.98
CA VAL A 16 -6.54 -2.00 16.98
C VAL A 16 -7.56 -2.93 17.63
N GLY A 17 -8.81 -2.50 17.76
CA GLY A 17 -9.89 -3.33 18.29
C GLY A 17 -10.38 -4.42 17.34
N ASP A 18 -10.17 -4.23 16.04
CA ASP A 18 -10.63 -5.11 14.97
C ASP A 18 -9.50 -6.05 14.51
N CYS A 19 -8.30 -5.48 14.33
CA CYS A 19 -7.15 -6.15 13.70
C CYS A 19 -5.89 -6.15 14.58
N PRO A 20 -5.95 -6.65 15.82
CA PRO A 20 -4.78 -6.67 16.69
C PRO A 20 -3.66 -7.55 16.12
N LYS A 21 -2.41 -7.11 16.29
CA LYS A 21 -1.25 -7.90 15.89
C LYS A 21 -1.02 -9.11 16.80
N LEU A 22 -0.32 -10.13 16.29
CA LEU A 22 0.13 -11.32 17.05
C LEU A 22 -1.01 -12.23 17.57
N THR A 23 -2.14 -12.30 16.86
CA THR A 23 -3.25 -13.20 17.19
C THR A 23 -2.92 -14.69 16.97
N GLY A 24 -1.82 -14.99 16.27
CA GLY A 24 -1.35 -16.35 15.99
C GLY A 24 -2.03 -17.01 14.77
N ALA A 25 -2.95 -16.33 14.10
CA ALA A 25 -3.60 -16.75 12.88
C ALA A 25 -3.91 -15.53 12.00
N VAL A 26 -4.14 -15.75 10.70
CA VAL A 26 -4.65 -14.71 9.81
C VAL A 26 -6.12 -14.49 10.13
N ASP A 27 -6.49 -13.24 10.41
CA ASP A 27 -7.89 -12.86 10.61
C ASP A 27 -8.56 -12.53 9.25
N PRO A 28 -9.57 -13.30 8.81
CA PRO A 28 -10.28 -13.00 7.57
C PRO A 28 -10.99 -11.64 7.56
N ASP A 29 -11.41 -11.13 8.72
CA ASP A 29 -12.11 -9.86 8.83
C ASP A 29 -11.15 -8.67 8.61
N CYS A 30 -9.83 -8.90 8.70
CA CYS A 30 -8.78 -7.91 8.45
C CYS A 30 -8.25 -7.91 7.02
N ILE A 31 -8.87 -8.67 6.12
CA ILE A 31 -8.57 -8.64 4.69
C ILE A 31 -9.24 -7.43 4.05
N ALA A 32 -8.42 -6.42 3.70
CA ALA A 32 -8.91 -5.13 3.25
C ALA A 32 -8.99 -5.00 1.72
N GLY A 33 -8.41 -5.94 0.96
CA GLY A 33 -8.52 -5.95 -0.50
C GLY A 33 -7.39 -6.67 -1.24
N PHE A 34 -7.38 -6.48 -2.56
CA PHE A 34 -6.47 -7.20 -3.46
C PHE A 34 -5.25 -6.36 -3.87
N MET A 35 -5.45 -5.09 -4.24
CA MET A 35 -4.38 -4.25 -4.80
C MET A 35 -4.61 -2.77 -4.49
N LEU A 36 -3.56 -2.02 -4.18
CA LEU A 36 -3.65 -0.57 -3.93
C LEU A 36 -3.77 0.24 -5.21
N LEU A 37 -2.95 -0.07 -6.22
CA LEU A 37 -2.98 0.62 -7.50
C LEU A 37 -2.63 -0.33 -8.65
N HIS A 38 -3.53 -0.40 -9.63
CA HIS A 38 -3.28 -1.04 -10.91
C HIS A 38 -3.19 0.03 -12.00
N ASP A 39 -1.97 0.37 -12.40
CA ASP A 39 -1.72 1.34 -13.46
C ASP A 39 -1.50 0.62 -14.80
N ILE A 40 -2.53 0.64 -15.65
CA ILE A 40 -2.47 0.09 -17.01
C ILE A 40 -2.45 1.24 -18.02
N TYR A 41 -1.44 1.24 -18.89
CA TYR A 41 -1.31 2.15 -20.03
C TYR A 41 -1.16 3.65 -19.70
N SER A 42 -0.87 4.06 -18.46
CA SER A 42 -0.64 5.50 -18.23
C SER A 42 0.59 5.99 -18.98
N THR A 43 0.41 7.12 -19.66
CA THR A 43 1.48 8.00 -20.14
C THR A 43 1.51 9.18 -19.18
N GLY A 44 2.13 9.00 -18.01
CA GLY A 44 2.06 9.99 -16.95
C GLY A 44 3.20 9.92 -15.94
N CYS A 45 3.25 10.95 -15.09
CA CYS A 45 4.05 10.98 -13.88
C CYS A 45 3.14 10.65 -12.70
N LEU A 46 3.51 9.67 -11.87
CA LEU A 46 2.94 9.59 -10.52
C LEU A 46 3.97 10.12 -9.55
N GLU A 47 3.57 11.20 -8.89
CA GLU A 47 4.39 12.01 -8.01
C GLU A 47 3.75 12.09 -6.62
N ASN A 48 4.59 11.97 -5.59
CA ASN A 48 4.19 12.09 -4.18
C ASN A 48 2.98 11.20 -3.81
N ILE A 49 3.07 9.91 -4.17
CA ILE A 49 2.08 8.90 -3.80
C ILE A 49 2.61 8.08 -2.62
N TRP A 50 1.77 7.95 -1.61
CA TRP A 50 1.96 7.00 -0.52
C TRP A 50 0.84 5.97 -0.57
N ALA A 51 1.20 4.72 -0.84
CA ALA A 51 0.31 3.59 -0.90
C ALA A 51 0.59 2.70 0.32
N TRP A 52 -0.12 2.97 1.41
CA TRP A 52 0.16 2.42 2.72
C TRP A 52 -0.97 1.52 3.20
N VAL A 53 -0.60 0.29 3.52
CA VAL A 53 -1.43 -0.64 4.30
C VAL A 53 -1.02 -0.48 5.75
N ALA A 54 -1.98 -0.28 6.63
CA ALA A 54 -1.69 0.11 8.00
C ALA A 54 -0.92 -0.97 8.77
N ASP A 55 0.29 -0.61 9.22
CA ASP A 55 1.08 -1.39 10.17
C ASP A 55 0.79 -0.99 11.63
N HIS A 56 0.16 0.17 11.83
CA HIS A 56 -0.29 0.68 13.14
C HIS A 56 -1.55 1.54 13.04
N ASP A 57 -2.25 1.67 14.17
CA ASP A 57 -3.45 2.50 14.30
C ASP A 57 -3.08 3.95 14.67
N LEU A 58 -3.27 4.86 13.71
CA LEU A 58 -2.98 6.29 13.83
C LEU A 58 -3.89 7.02 14.81
N ASP A 59 -5.10 6.48 15.06
CA ASP A 59 -6.13 7.12 15.86
C ASP A 59 -6.30 6.47 17.25
N SER A 60 -5.40 5.54 17.60
CA SER A 60 -5.39 4.87 18.89
C SER A 60 -4.87 5.78 20.02
N ASN A 61 -5.32 5.53 21.24
CA ASN A 61 -4.89 6.29 22.42
C ASN A 61 -3.46 5.94 22.90
N VAL A 62 -2.86 4.90 22.33
CA VAL A 62 -1.49 4.45 22.61
C VAL A 62 -0.73 4.58 21.30
N ALA A 63 0.22 5.51 21.25
CA ALA A 63 0.97 5.82 20.03
C ALA A 63 1.55 4.55 19.39
N GLU A 64 1.42 4.46 18.06
CA GLU A 64 2.03 3.42 17.23
C GLU A 64 1.60 1.98 17.60
N THR A 65 0.36 1.80 18.07
CA THR A 65 -0.13 0.44 18.37
C THR A 65 -0.28 -0.35 17.08
N GLN A 66 0.52 -1.41 16.94
CA GLN A 66 0.60 -2.20 15.71
C GLN A 66 -0.67 -3.03 15.48
N ILE A 67 -1.04 -3.15 14.20
CA ILE A 67 -2.18 -3.93 13.73
C ILE A 67 -1.76 -4.83 12.56
N ASP A 68 -2.55 -5.87 12.29
CA ASP A 68 -2.35 -6.76 11.14
C ASP A 68 -3.48 -6.53 10.11
N THR A 69 -3.23 -5.74 9.07
CA THR A 69 -4.17 -5.51 7.95
C THR A 69 -3.62 -6.15 6.68
N TYR A 70 -4.48 -6.82 5.89
CA TYR A 70 -4.03 -7.62 4.75
C TYR A 70 -4.49 -7.06 3.40
N ILE A 71 -3.53 -6.67 2.56
CA ILE A 71 -3.70 -6.36 1.13
C ILE A 71 -2.68 -7.17 0.35
N ALA A 72 -3.10 -7.85 -0.72
CA ALA A 72 -2.21 -8.75 -1.46
C ALA A 72 -1.08 -8.00 -2.19
N GLY A 73 -1.39 -6.94 -2.94
CA GLY A 73 -0.41 -6.21 -3.76
C GLY A 73 -0.45 -4.69 -3.60
N GLY A 74 0.71 -4.06 -3.73
CA GLY A 74 0.83 -2.60 -3.72
C GLY A 74 0.52 -2.01 -5.08
N ILE A 75 1.55 -1.54 -5.78
CA ILE A 75 1.46 -0.88 -7.08
C ILE A 75 1.87 -1.84 -8.20
N LEU A 76 0.91 -2.24 -9.03
CA LEU A 76 1.15 -2.96 -10.28
C LEU A 76 1.19 -1.98 -11.45
N ILE A 77 2.25 -2.02 -12.24
CA ILE A 77 2.43 -1.19 -13.42
C ILE A 77 2.52 -2.07 -14.67
N GLU A 78 1.58 -1.86 -15.58
CA GLU A 78 1.48 -2.52 -16.87
C GLU A 78 1.47 -1.46 -17.98
N SER A 79 2.62 -1.20 -18.60
CA SER A 79 2.70 -0.17 -19.63
C SER A 79 3.71 -0.49 -20.71
N THR A 80 3.32 -0.22 -21.95
CA THR A 80 4.21 -0.28 -23.12
C THR A 80 4.95 1.03 -23.35
N SER A 81 4.70 2.06 -22.54
CA SER A 81 5.24 3.41 -22.64
C SER A 81 6.07 3.74 -21.39
N ALA A 82 6.95 4.75 -21.49
CA ALA A 82 7.73 5.19 -20.35
C ALA A 82 6.83 5.84 -19.28
N ILE A 83 7.07 5.49 -18.02
CA ILE A 83 6.40 6.05 -16.84
C ILE A 83 7.45 6.70 -15.95
N TRP A 84 7.08 7.85 -15.36
CA TRP A 84 7.89 8.57 -14.40
C TRP A 84 7.37 8.33 -13.00
N LEU A 85 8.28 7.85 -12.16
CA LEU A 85 8.02 7.59 -10.76
C LEU A 85 8.85 8.54 -9.90
N TYR A 86 8.22 9.49 -9.22
CA TYR A 86 8.93 10.43 -8.37
C TYR A 86 8.36 10.49 -6.95
N GLY A 87 9.21 10.24 -5.94
CA GLY A 87 8.86 10.42 -4.53
C GLY A 87 7.68 9.57 -4.09
N ARG A 88 7.78 8.25 -4.24
CA ARG A 88 6.66 7.34 -4.01
C ARG A 88 7.03 6.15 -3.15
N ALA A 89 6.09 5.77 -2.30
CA ALA A 89 6.21 4.68 -1.35
C ALA A 89 5.00 3.76 -1.48
N SER A 90 5.26 2.46 -1.52
CA SER A 90 4.24 1.42 -1.38
C SER A 90 4.72 0.49 -0.29
N GLU A 91 3.89 0.24 0.71
CA GLU A 91 4.34 -0.40 1.95
C GLU A 91 3.34 -1.44 2.46
N HIS A 92 3.89 -2.45 3.15
CA HIS A 92 3.17 -3.46 3.93
C HIS A 92 2.15 -4.35 3.19
N CYS A 93 2.26 -4.47 1.86
CA CYS A 93 1.50 -5.46 1.09
C CYS A 93 2.13 -6.87 1.21
N ILE A 94 1.30 -7.92 1.12
CA ILE A 94 1.72 -9.31 1.40
C ILE A 94 2.64 -9.90 0.31
N LEU A 95 2.34 -9.68 -0.97
CA LEU A 95 3.05 -10.31 -2.08
C LEU A 95 4.13 -9.40 -2.67
N TYR A 96 3.80 -8.13 -2.91
CA TYR A 96 4.73 -7.15 -3.47
C TYR A 96 4.31 -5.73 -3.13
N GLN A 97 5.30 -4.84 -3.00
CA GLN A 97 5.07 -3.39 -2.93
C GLN A 97 4.99 -2.77 -4.32
N TYR A 98 5.86 -3.23 -5.21
CA TYR A 98 5.88 -2.83 -6.62
C TYR A 98 6.01 -4.07 -7.49
N GLN A 99 5.18 -4.16 -8.52
CA GLN A 99 5.31 -5.15 -9.57
C GLN A 99 5.25 -4.46 -10.93
N LEU A 100 6.22 -4.77 -11.79
CA LEU A 100 6.28 -4.31 -13.17
C LEU A 100 5.98 -5.50 -14.08
N PHE A 101 5.01 -5.34 -14.98
CA PHE A 101 4.64 -6.40 -15.91
C PHE A 101 4.57 -5.90 -17.35
N ASN A 102 5.11 -6.69 -18.26
CA ASN A 102 5.14 -6.47 -19.71
C ASN A 102 5.54 -5.03 -20.13
N PHE A 103 6.73 -4.61 -19.71
CA PHE A 103 7.09 -3.20 -19.69
C PHE A 103 8.36 -2.87 -20.53
N LYS A 104 8.39 -1.70 -21.18
CA LYS A 104 9.44 -1.32 -22.17
C LYS A 104 10.60 -0.45 -21.65
N GLY A 105 10.46 0.36 -20.60
CA GLY A 105 11.55 1.17 -20.04
C GLY A 105 11.11 2.23 -19.00
N ILE A 106 11.73 2.23 -17.80
CA ILE A 106 11.23 2.92 -16.58
C ILE A 106 12.28 3.91 -16.08
N LEU A 107 11.84 5.07 -15.60
CA LEU A 107 12.67 5.89 -14.73
C LEU A 107 12.03 5.99 -13.35
N ILE A 108 12.76 5.48 -12.34
CA ILE A 108 12.37 5.53 -10.95
C ILE A 108 13.29 6.50 -10.20
N GLY A 109 12.73 7.59 -9.68
CA GLY A 109 13.40 8.59 -8.85
C GLY A 109 12.88 8.56 -7.41
N ILE A 110 13.79 8.24 -6.48
CA ILE A 110 13.59 8.01 -5.03
C ILE A 110 12.38 7.12 -4.69
N VAL A 111 12.71 5.86 -4.41
CA VAL A 111 11.87 4.90 -3.69
C VAL A 111 12.33 4.93 -2.24
N CYS A 112 11.42 5.23 -1.31
CA CYS A 112 11.65 4.96 0.10
C CYS A 112 11.12 3.55 0.37
N GLN A 113 11.98 2.66 0.86
CA GLN A 113 11.63 1.31 1.28
C GLN A 113 12.13 1.22 2.73
N LEU A 114 11.21 1.36 3.70
CA LEU A 114 11.46 1.20 5.13
C LEU A 114 11.06 -0.20 5.59
#